data_AF-A0A950CZ41-F1
#
_entry.id   AF-A0A950CZ41-F1
#
_cell.length_a   1.000
_cell.length_b   1.000
_cell.length_c   1.000
_cell.angle_alpha   90.00
_cell.angle_beta   90.00
_cell.angle_gamma   90.00
#
_symmetry.space_group_name_H-M   'P 1'
#
loop_
_entity.id
_entity.type
_entity.pdbx_description
1 polymer ?
#
loop_
_entity_poly.entity_id
_entity_poly.type
_entity_poly.pdbx_seq_one_letter_code
_entity_poly.pdbx_strand_id
1 'polypeptide(L)'
;MIPGAERVWKQHWKLTRDPFLCGDAPYVPLASHEEAVARLVHTIEAGQRLAIVRAPAGLGKSRVLARALAEVRSPSRRVASLSSPIDGAGLLAGLAQRLGIRVPAGSGRSTAWRALGDAVRLCRWQRLQ
;
A
#
# COMPACT_ATOMS: atom_id res chain seq x y z
N MET A 1 -7.87 -11.54 31.81
CA MET A 1 -8.54 -10.47 31.04
C MET A 1 -9.98 -10.42 31.55
N ILE A 2 -10.38 -9.35 32.26
CA ILE A 2 -11.70 -9.28 32.91
C ILE A 2 -12.75 -9.03 31.81
N PRO A 3 -13.71 -9.94 31.58
CA PRO A 3 -14.77 -9.73 30.60
C PRO A 3 -15.69 -8.63 31.14
N GLY A 4 -15.66 -7.43 30.55
CA GLY A 4 -16.54 -6.32 30.92
C GLY A 4 -15.88 -4.94 30.94
N ALA A 5 -14.57 -4.87 31.20
CA ALA A 5 -13.83 -3.60 31.25
C ALA A 5 -13.83 -2.87 29.89
N GLU A 6 -13.79 -3.62 28.79
CA GLU A 6 -13.80 -3.05 27.43
C GLU A 6 -15.03 -2.20 27.11
N ARG A 7 -16.20 -2.56 27.62
CA ARG A 7 -17.44 -1.82 27.35
C ARG A 7 -17.50 -0.51 28.12
N VAL A 8 -16.97 -0.48 29.34
CA VAL A 8 -17.05 0.68 30.23
C VAL A 8 -16.23 1.85 29.71
N TRP A 9 -14.98 1.64 29.30
CA TRP A 9 -14.16 2.75 28.78
C TRP A 9 -14.62 3.21 27.39
N LYS A 10 -15.00 2.29 26.49
CA LYS A 10 -15.52 2.66 25.15
C LYS A 10 -16.76 3.55 25.27
N GLN A 11 -17.68 3.22 26.18
CA GLN A 11 -18.86 4.04 26.47
C GLN A 11 -18.51 5.36 27.15
N HIS A 12 -17.61 5.36 28.13
CA HIS A 12 -17.15 6.57 28.82
C HIS A 12 -16.57 7.60 27.84
N TRP A 13 -15.75 7.14 26.88
CA TRP A 13 -15.14 7.97 25.84
C TRP A 13 -16.01 8.14 24.58
N LYS A 14 -17.26 7.64 24.59
CA LYS A 14 -18.20 7.68 23.46
C LYS A 14 -17.63 7.14 22.14
N LEU A 15 -16.75 6.16 22.23
CA LEU A 15 -16.11 5.54 21.07
C LEU A 15 -17.04 4.48 20.47
N THR A 16 -17.31 4.59 19.17
CA THR A 16 -18.11 3.61 18.42
C THR A 16 -17.33 2.34 18.06
N ARG A 17 -16.00 2.39 18.14
CA ARG A 17 -15.08 1.29 17.85
C ARG A 17 -13.82 1.38 18.69
N ASP A 18 -13.13 0.25 18.83
CA ASP A 18 -11.82 0.22 19.45
C ASP A 18 -10.76 0.82 18.52
N PRO A 19 -10.08 1.93 18.89
CA PRO A 19 -9.07 2.55 18.06
C PRO A 19 -7.71 1.81 18.08
N PHE A 20 -7.50 0.87 19.00
CA PHE A 20 -6.21 0.18 19.20
C PHE A 20 -6.21 -1.23 18.61
N LEU A 21 -7.36 -1.91 18.58
CA LEU A 21 -7.49 -3.26 18.00
C LEU A 21 -7.79 -3.24 16.50
N CYS A 22 -8.36 -2.13 16.00
CA CYS A 22 -8.76 -2.04 14.61
C CYS A 22 -7.61 -1.46 13.77
N GLY A 23 -7.02 -2.28 12.90
CA GLY A 23 -6.02 -1.86 11.91
C GLY A 23 -6.53 -0.83 10.89
N ASP A 24 -7.77 -0.36 11.01
CA ASP A 24 -8.49 0.59 10.16
C ASP A 24 -8.71 1.98 10.80
N ALA A 25 -7.79 2.41 11.66
CA ALA A 25 -7.75 3.81 12.10
C ALA A 25 -7.66 4.76 10.89
N PRO A 26 -8.44 5.86 10.87
CA PRO A 26 -8.47 6.77 9.72
C PRO A 26 -7.13 7.50 9.59
N TYR A 27 -6.82 8.01 8.40
CA TYR A 27 -5.66 8.89 8.22
C TYR A 27 -5.91 10.18 9.00
N VAL A 28 -4.96 10.53 9.89
CA VAL A 28 -4.95 11.79 10.62
C VAL A 28 -3.81 12.64 10.04
N PRO A 29 -4.12 13.82 9.47
CA PRO A 29 -3.10 14.70 8.93
C PRO A 29 -2.27 15.28 10.08
N LEU A 30 -0.97 15.01 10.04
CA LEU A 30 0.04 15.69 10.83
C LEU A 30 0.92 16.45 9.85
N ALA A 31 1.53 17.56 10.26
CA ALA A 31 2.38 18.36 9.37
C ALA A 31 3.46 17.50 8.66
N SER A 32 4.08 16.57 9.38
CA SER A 32 5.06 15.63 8.81
C SER A 32 4.46 14.62 7.83
N HIS A 33 3.20 14.21 8.04
CA HIS A 33 2.49 13.34 7.11
C HIS A 33 2.10 14.09 5.83
N GLU A 34 1.65 15.33 5.94
CA GLU A 34 1.27 16.16 4.79
C GLU A 34 2.47 16.42 3.89
N GLU A 35 3.61 16.81 4.48
CA GLU A 35 4.85 16.98 3.74
C GLU A 35 5.29 15.69 3.05
N ALA A 36 5.23 14.55 3.75
CA ALA A 36 5.59 13.26 3.18
C ALA A 36 4.65 12.86 2.02
N VAL A 37 3.35 13.12 2.13
CA VAL A 37 2.38 12.90 1.05
C VAL A 37 2.72 13.80 -0.15
N ALA A 38 2.91 15.10 0.05
CA ALA A 38 3.22 16.04 -1.02
C ALA A 38 4.50 15.65 -1.78
N ARG A 39 5.56 15.28 -1.07
CA ARG A 39 6.82 14.78 -1.67
C ARG A 39 6.61 13.49 -2.46
N LEU A 40 5.80 12.56 -1.95
CA LEU A 40 5.48 11.31 -2.66
C LEU A 40 4.65 11.55 -3.91
N VAL A 41 3.62 12.39 -3.83
CA VAL A 41 2.80 12.80 -4.98
C VAL A 41 3.69 13.39 -6.06
N HIS A 42 4.52 14.38 -5.70
CA HIS A 42 5.47 14.98 -6.63
C HIS A 42 6.42 13.96 -7.26
N THR A 43 6.97 13.04 -6.46
CA THR A 43 7.87 11.98 -6.95
C THR A 43 7.20 11.10 -8.00
N ILE A 44 5.93 10.72 -7.76
CA ILE A 44 5.15 9.90 -8.69
C ILE A 44 4.84 10.68 -9.97
N GLU A 45 4.45 11.95 -9.85
CA GLU A 45 4.10 12.81 -10.99
C GLU A 45 5.31 13.16 -11.85
N ALA A 46 6.46 13.43 -11.22
CA ALA A 46 7.72 13.69 -11.89
C ALA A 46 8.35 12.42 -12.50
N GLY A 47 7.70 11.25 -12.37
CA GLY A 47 8.18 9.99 -12.95
C GLY A 47 9.49 9.47 -12.33
N GLN A 48 9.80 9.88 -11.12
CA GLN A 48 10.99 9.42 -10.41
C GLN A 48 10.85 7.93 -10.08
N ARG A 49 11.96 7.19 -10.22
CA ARG A 49 11.93 5.71 -10.16
C ARG A 49 11.83 5.13 -8.75
N LEU A 50 12.21 5.90 -7.73
CA LEU A 50 12.32 5.42 -6.36
C LEU A 50 12.01 6.53 -5.36
N ALA A 51 11.17 6.21 -4.38
CA ALA A 51 10.97 6.96 -3.16
C ALA A 51 11.03 6.01 -1.97
N ILE A 52 11.58 6.47 -0.84
CA ILE A 52 11.67 5.68 0.39
C ILE A 52 11.07 6.49 1.54
N VAL A 53 10.04 5.96 2.19
CA VAL A 53 9.46 6.53 3.41
C VAL A 53 10.10 5.87 4.63
N ARG A 54 10.79 6.65 5.45
CA ARG A 54 11.46 6.17 6.67
C ARG A 54 10.84 6.79 7.90
N ALA A 55 10.48 5.96 8.86
CA ALA A 55 10.02 6.34 10.18
C ALA A 55 10.02 5.10 11.10
N PRO A 56 10.11 5.27 12.43
CA PRO A 56 9.85 4.21 13.41
C PRO A 56 8.54 3.43 13.18
N ALA A 57 8.45 2.24 13.78
CA ALA A 57 7.21 1.46 13.78
C ALA A 57 6.06 2.24 14.43
N GLY A 58 4.84 2.04 13.95
CA GLY A 58 3.65 2.73 14.49
C GLY A 58 3.38 4.15 13.98
N LEU A 59 4.35 4.82 13.33
CA LEU A 59 4.17 6.21 12.84
C LEU A 59 3.45 6.34 11.49
N GLY A 60 2.48 5.48 11.18
CA GLY A 60 1.58 5.72 10.04
C GLY A 60 2.17 5.64 8.63
N LYS A 61 3.38 5.09 8.41
CA LYS A 61 4.00 4.97 7.07
C LYS A 61 3.07 4.40 5.99
N SER A 62 2.39 3.30 6.30
CA SER A 62 1.44 2.66 5.38
C SER A 62 0.25 3.57 5.07
N ARG A 63 -0.18 4.41 6.02
CA ARG A 63 -1.25 5.40 5.82
C ARG A 63 -0.80 6.54 4.93
N VAL A 64 0.42 7.03 5.10
CA VAL A 64 1.03 8.04 4.22
C VAL A 64 1.11 7.51 2.78
N LEU A 65 1.61 6.28 2.60
CA LEU A 65 1.64 5.63 1.28
C LEU A 65 0.25 5.48 0.67
N ALA A 66 -0.73 4.98 1.45
CA ALA A 66 -2.11 4.81 0.97
C ALA A 66 -2.75 6.16 0.59
N ARG A 67 -2.50 7.21 1.37
CA ARG A 67 -3.01 8.56 1.10
C ARG A 67 -2.41 9.14 -0.19
N ALA A 68 -1.09 9.06 -0.36
CA ALA A 68 -0.42 9.52 -1.57
C ALA A 68 -0.96 8.78 -2.81
N LEU A 69 -1.13 7.45 -2.73
CA LEU A 69 -1.70 6.64 -3.81
C LEU A 69 -3.16 7.00 -4.13
N ALA A 70 -3.94 7.43 -3.13
CA ALA A 70 -5.30 7.90 -3.33
C ALA A 70 -5.33 9.26 -4.05
N GLU A 71 -4.43 10.18 -3.71
CA GLU A 71 -4.34 11.51 -4.34
C GLU A 71 -3.88 11.40 -5.80
N VAL A 72 -2.95 10.49 -6.09
CA VAL A 72 -2.45 10.30 -7.44
C VAL A 72 -3.30 9.37 -8.32
N ARG A 73 -4.48 8.95 -7.83
CA ARG A 73 -5.32 7.97 -8.51
C ARG A 73 -5.85 8.56 -9.81
N SER A 74 -5.70 7.81 -10.90
CA SER A 74 -6.20 8.17 -12.23
C SER A 74 -6.63 6.91 -12.98
N PRO A 75 -7.63 6.97 -13.87
CA PRO A 75 -8.05 5.83 -14.69
C PRO A 75 -6.89 5.17 -15.47
N SER A 76 -5.91 5.96 -15.88
CA SER A 76 -4.74 5.52 -16.65
C SER A 76 -3.55 5.08 -15.80
N ARG A 77 -3.66 5.16 -14.46
CA ARG A 77 -2.59 4.80 -13.51
C ARG A 77 -2.93 3.50 -12.81
N ARG A 78 -2.05 2.50 -12.98
CA ARG A 78 -2.13 1.21 -12.30
C ARG A 78 -1.15 1.20 -11.12
N VAL A 79 -1.61 0.66 -10.01
CA VAL A 79 -0.83 0.59 -8.76
C VAL A 79 -0.90 -0.85 -8.25
N ALA A 80 0.26 -1.43 -7.99
CA ALA A 80 0.39 -2.71 -7.29
C ALA A 80 0.94 -2.46 -5.89
N SER A 81 0.18 -2.88 -4.87
CA SER A 81 0.62 -2.84 -3.48
C SER A 81 0.94 -4.24 -3.00
N LEU A 82 2.11 -4.39 -2.38
CA LEU A 82 2.58 -5.65 -1.83
C LEU A 82 3.21 -5.39 -0.46
N SER A 83 2.92 -6.27 0.50
CA SER A 83 3.43 -6.19 1.87
C SER A 83 4.23 -7.45 2.21
N SER A 84 5.40 -7.27 2.83
CA SER A 84 6.20 -8.33 3.44
C SER A 84 6.45 -9.56 2.56
N PRO A 85 7.06 -9.41 1.36
CA PRO A 85 7.47 -10.57 0.56
C PRO A 85 8.55 -11.38 1.29
N ILE A 86 8.43 -12.70 1.25
CA ILE A 86 9.36 -13.64 1.90
C ILE A 86 10.69 -13.70 1.14
N ASP A 87 10.64 -13.62 -0.19
CA ASP A 87 11.80 -13.73 -1.06
C ASP A 87 11.64 -12.90 -2.35
N GLY A 88 12.68 -12.90 -3.19
CA GLY A 88 12.69 -12.17 -4.45
C GLY A 88 11.71 -12.74 -5.49
N ALA A 89 11.47 -14.04 -5.53
CA ALA A 89 10.50 -14.62 -6.46
C ALA A 89 9.06 -14.26 -6.04
N GLY A 90 8.76 -14.32 -4.74
CA GLY A 90 7.49 -13.91 -4.15
C GLY A 90 7.19 -12.42 -4.32
N LEU A 91 8.19 -11.54 -4.21
CA LEU A 91 8.05 -10.11 -4.55
C LEU A 91 7.55 -9.94 -5.99
N LEU A 92 8.23 -10.56 -6.96
CA LEU A 92 7.93 -10.40 -8.38
C LEU A 92 6.58 -11.01 -8.74
N ALA A 93 6.29 -12.21 -8.24
CA ALA A 93 5.03 -12.89 -8.46
C ALA A 93 3.85 -12.11 -7.85
N GLY A 94 4.01 -11.60 -6.63
CA GLY A 94 3.00 -10.79 -5.96
C GLY A 94 2.68 -9.50 -6.71
N LEU A 95 3.70 -8.82 -7.24
CA LEU A 95 3.49 -7.63 -8.07
C LEU A 95 2.75 -7.96 -9.37
N ALA A 96 3.14 -9.04 -10.07
CA ALA A 96 2.48 -9.48 -11.30
C ALA A 96 1.00 -9.83 -11.07
N GLN A 97 0.70 -10.55 -9.97
CA GLN A 97 -0.67 -10.89 -9.57
C GLN A 97 -1.51 -9.65 -9.27
N ARG A 98 -0.95 -8.66 -8.58
CA ARG A 98 -1.64 -7.39 -8.29
C ARG A 98 -1.89 -6.53 -9.53
N LEU A 99 -1.10 -6.73 -10.60
CA LEU A 99 -1.33 -6.12 -11.91
C LEU A 99 -2.25 -6.95 -12.83
N GLY A 100 -2.77 -8.10 -12.35
CA GLY A 100 -3.77 -8.90 -13.05
C GLY A 100 -3.26 -10.16 -13.74
N ILE A 101 -1.96 -10.49 -13.66
CA ILE A 101 -1.41 -11.72 -14.24
C ILE A 101 -1.29 -12.81 -13.18
N ARG A 102 -1.90 -13.98 -13.42
CA ARG A 102 -1.76 -15.12 -12.52
C ARG A 102 -0.36 -15.73 -12.66
N VAL A 103 0.32 -15.88 -11.53
CA VAL A 103 1.60 -16.58 -11.43
C VAL A 103 1.40 -17.83 -10.56
N PRO A 104 1.73 -19.04 -11.06
CA PRO A 104 1.62 -20.27 -10.28
C PRO A 104 2.48 -20.24 -9.01
N ALA A 105 1.98 -20.83 -7.92
CA ALA A 105 2.75 -20.99 -6.69
C ALA A 105 4.00 -21.83 -6.93
N GLY A 106 5.11 -21.50 -6.26
CA GLY A 106 6.40 -22.17 -6.45
C GLY A 106 7.12 -21.83 -7.76
N SER A 107 6.60 -20.88 -8.55
CA SER A 107 7.30 -20.41 -9.74
C SER A 107 8.67 -19.83 -9.41
N GLY A 108 9.70 -20.25 -10.14
CA GLY A 108 11.03 -19.68 -10.03
C GLY A 108 11.08 -18.20 -10.37
N ARG A 109 12.15 -17.53 -9.91
CA ARG A 109 12.34 -16.08 -10.08
C ARG A 109 12.25 -15.60 -11.53
N SER A 110 12.78 -16.37 -12.48
CA SER A 110 12.77 -16.02 -13.91
C SER A 110 11.36 -15.99 -14.49
N THR A 111 10.51 -16.94 -14.13
CA THR A 111 9.09 -16.99 -14.54
C THR A 111 8.32 -15.83 -13.93
N ALA A 112 8.52 -15.55 -12.63
CA ALA A 112 7.89 -14.42 -11.96
C ALA A 112 8.30 -13.07 -12.57
N TRP A 113 9.58 -12.93 -12.97
CA TRP A 113 10.09 -11.74 -13.65
C TRP A 113 9.42 -11.52 -15.02
N ARG A 114 9.31 -12.58 -15.83
CA ARG A 114 8.62 -12.50 -17.13
C ARG A 114 7.16 -12.10 -16.95
N ALA A 115 6.46 -12.74 -16.02
CA ALA A 115 5.06 -12.41 -15.72
C ALA A 115 4.88 -10.94 -15.29
N LEU A 116 5.79 -10.38 -14.50
CA LEU A 116 5.75 -8.95 -14.16
C LEU A 116 5.98 -8.06 -15.39
N GLY A 117 6.95 -8.42 -16.24
CA GLY A 117 7.21 -7.71 -17.49
C GLY A 117 5.99 -7.68 -18.41
N ASP A 118 5.31 -8.81 -18.57
CA ASP A 118 4.09 -8.93 -19.36
C ASP A 118 2.95 -8.08 -18.76
N ALA A 119 2.82 -8.07 -17.44
CA ALA A 119 1.80 -7.28 -16.75
C ALA A 119 2.00 -5.78 -16.96
N VAL A 120 3.24 -5.30 -16.89
CA VAL A 120 3.59 -3.90 -17.15
C VAL A 120 3.33 -3.54 -18.61
N ARG A 121 3.67 -4.41 -19.56
CA ARG A 121 3.38 -4.21 -20.99
C ARG A 121 1.88 -4.08 -21.24
N LEU A 122 1.08 -4.98 -20.67
CA LEU A 122 -0.38 -4.92 -20.76
C LEU A 122 -0.95 -3.61 -20.19
N CYS A 123 -0.48 -3.19 -19.01
CA CYS A 123 -0.89 -1.91 -18.41
C CYS A 123 -0.54 -0.71 -19.30
N ARG A 124 0.62 -0.75 -19.98
CA ARG A 124 1.03 0.30 -20.91
C ARG A 124 0.13 0.33 -22.15
N TRP A 125 -0.25 -0.83 -22.68
CA TRP A 125 -1.16 -0.92 -23.83
C TRP A 125 -2.56 -0.37 -23.49
N GLN A 126 -3.10 -0.72 -22.33
CA GLN A 126 -4.39 -0.19 -21.84
C GLN A 126 -4.41 1.33 -21.63
N ARG A 127 -3.25 1.98 -21.50
CA ARG A 127 -3.16 3.45 -21.39
C ARG A 127 -3.24 4.15 -22.74
N LEU A 128 -2.89 3.46 -23.82
CA LEU A 128 -2.85 4.03 -25.18
C LEU A 128 -4.20 3.94 -25.91
N GLN A 129 -5.15 3.19 -25.36
CA GLN A 129 -6.55 3.15 -25.80
C GLN A 129 -7.37 4.16 -25.00
#